data_AF-A0A218P006-F1
#
_entry.id   AF-A0A218P006-F1
#
_cell.length_a   1.000
_cell.length_b   1.000
_cell.length_c   1.000
_cell.angle_alpha   90.00
_cell.angle_beta   90.00
_cell.angle_gamma   90.00
#
_symmetry.space_group_name_H-M   'P 1'
#
loop_
_entity.id
_entity.type
_entity.pdbx_description
1 polymer ?
#
loop_
_entity_poly.entity_id
_entity_poly.type
_entity_poly.pdbx_seq_one_letter_code
_entity_poly.pdbx_strand_id
1 'polypeptide(L)'
;MEKELMEKVLTYIRRADHYLEEKRLDMAYTACMDALYTIGAYLVYLDTGLLMPAGELIGILRSRHPDVYGLISRYEGLTTPDEETLGSLRIEVKKLLDSLPDTGR
;
A
#
# COMPACT_ATOMS: atom_id res chain seq x y z
N MET A 1 -14.86 -5.47 -7.91
CA MET A 1 -14.16 -5.19 -6.64
C MET A 1 -12.68 -5.52 -6.67
N GLU A 2 -12.23 -6.76 -6.82
CA GLU A 2 -10.78 -7.11 -6.88
C GLU A 2 -10.03 -6.26 -7.91
N LYS A 3 -10.53 -6.25 -9.15
CA LYS A 3 -10.00 -5.42 -10.24
C LYS A 3 -9.96 -3.93 -9.89
N GLU A 4 -11.00 -3.40 -9.24
CA GLU A 4 -11.06 -1.99 -8.86
C GLU A 4 -10.04 -1.65 -7.77
N LEU A 5 -9.83 -2.53 -6.80
CA LEU A 5 -8.79 -2.36 -5.77
C LEU A 5 -7.41 -2.39 -6.41
N MET A 6 -7.16 -3.34 -7.33
CA MET A 6 -5.89 -3.44 -8.05
C MET A 6 -5.64 -2.19 -8.92
N GLU A 7 -6.65 -1.71 -9.65
CA GLU A 7 -6.56 -0.46 -10.42
C GLU A 7 -6.25 0.75 -9.53
N LYS A 8 -6.83 0.81 -8.32
CA LYS A 8 -6.52 1.85 -7.33
C LYS A 8 -5.08 1.75 -6.83
N VAL A 9 -4.58 0.55 -6.51
CA VAL A 9 -3.17 0.34 -6.12
C VAL A 9 -2.23 0.88 -7.19
N LEU A 10 -2.47 0.49 -8.45
CA LEU A 10 -1.66 0.96 -9.59
C LEU A 10 -1.73 2.47 -9.76
N THR A 11 -2.91 3.06 -9.56
CA THR A 11 -3.10 4.52 -9.62
C THR A 11 -2.31 5.24 -8.54
N TYR A 12 -2.32 4.75 -7.30
CA TYR A 12 -1.56 5.34 -6.21
C TYR A 12 -0.06 5.22 -6.42
N ILE A 13 0.43 4.09 -6.93
CA ILE A 13 1.85 3.91 -7.25
C ILE A 13 2.30 4.89 -8.33
N ARG A 14 1.52 5.07 -9.40
CA ARG A 14 1.81 6.06 -10.44
C ARG A 14 1.84 7.49 -9.89
N ARG A 15 0.93 7.83 -8.97
CA ARG A 15 0.94 9.13 -8.30
C ARG A 15 2.17 9.31 -7.42
N ALA A 16 2.55 8.29 -6.67
CA ALA A 16 3.76 8.32 -5.86
C ALA A 16 5.01 8.53 -6.72
N ASP A 17 5.13 7.79 -7.83
CA ASP A 17 6.21 7.96 -8.81
C ASP A 17 6.27 9.40 -9.34
N HIS A 18 5.12 9.96 -9.76
CA HIS A 18 5.04 11.33 -10.24
C HIS A 18 5.42 12.37 -9.17
N TYR A 19 4.96 12.22 -7.92
CA TYR A 19 5.32 13.14 -6.84
C TYR A 19 6.78 13.08 -6.44
N LEU A 20 7.43 11.91 -6.56
CA LEU A 20 8.88 11.77 -6.35
C LEU A 20 9.66 12.53 -7.43
N GLU A 21 9.24 12.44 -8.69
CA GLU A 21 9.85 13.20 -9.79
C GLU A 21 9.75 14.72 -9.55
N GLU A 22 8.64 15.20 -8.99
CA GLU A 22 8.43 16.59 -8.61
C GLU A 22 9.10 16.99 -7.28
N LYS A 23 9.77 16.05 -6.58
CA LYS A 23 10.33 16.23 -5.23
C LYS A 23 9.32 16.64 -4.16
N ARG A 24 8.05 16.27 -4.35
CA ARG A 24 6.97 16.57 -3.40
C ARG A 24 6.78 15.40 -2.45
N LEU A 25 7.74 15.25 -1.55
CA LEU A 25 7.95 14.07 -0.70
C LEU A 25 6.72 13.69 0.15
N ASP A 26 6.04 14.67 0.74
CA ASP A 26 4.87 14.40 1.59
C ASP A 26 3.71 13.73 0.84
N MET A 27 3.47 14.11 -0.42
CA MET A 27 2.42 13.47 -1.22
C MET A 27 2.89 12.17 -1.84
N ALA A 28 4.18 12.04 -2.14
CA ALA A 28 4.75 10.75 -2.51
C ALA A 28 4.55 9.73 -1.38
N TYR A 29 4.82 10.14 -0.14
CA TYR A 29 4.59 9.34 1.06
C TYR A 29 3.12 8.96 1.20
N THR A 30 2.23 9.96 1.14
CA THR A 30 0.78 9.73 1.23
C THR A 30 0.30 8.73 0.17
N ALA A 31 0.73 8.91 -1.08
CA ALA A 31 0.36 8.01 -2.17
C ALA A 31 0.93 6.59 -1.98
N CYS A 32 2.16 6.44 -1.46
CA CYS A 32 2.70 5.14 -1.11
C CYS A 32 1.92 4.46 0.02
N MET A 33 1.54 5.20 1.07
CA MET A 33 0.73 4.67 2.16
C MET A 33 -0.67 4.28 1.68
N ASP A 34 -1.31 5.09 0.84
CA ASP A 34 -2.60 4.77 0.22
C ASP A 34 -2.52 3.48 -0.61
N ALA A 35 -1.43 3.27 -1.35
CA ALA A 35 -1.19 2.03 -2.06
C ALA A 35 -1.09 0.84 -1.10
N LEU A 36 -0.31 0.95 -0.02
CA LEU A 36 -0.14 -0.07 1.02
C LEU A 36 -1.48 -0.44 1.69
N TYR A 37 -2.25 0.55 2.11
CA TYR A 37 -3.57 0.32 2.70
C TYR A 37 -4.53 -0.33 1.71
N THR A 38 -4.49 0.06 0.44
CA THR A 38 -5.32 -0.54 -0.60
C THR A 38 -4.91 -1.99 -0.90
N ILE A 39 -3.61 -2.32 -0.89
CA ILE A 39 -3.12 -3.70 -0.98
C ILE A 39 -3.63 -4.52 0.21
N GLY A 40 -3.58 -3.96 1.43
CA GLY A 40 -4.15 -4.59 2.60
C GLY A 40 -5.65 -4.86 2.45
N ALA A 41 -6.41 -3.90 1.92
CA ALA A 41 -7.84 -4.06 1.68
C ALA A 41 -8.13 -5.13 0.63
N TYR A 42 -7.31 -5.21 -0.42
CA TYR A 42 -7.39 -6.25 -1.44
C TYR A 42 -7.19 -7.64 -0.84
N LEU A 43 -6.15 -7.85 -0.03
CA LEU A 43 -5.88 -9.14 0.60
C LEU A 43 -6.97 -9.56 1.59
N VAL A 44 -7.45 -8.63 2.41
CA VAL A 44 -8.57 -8.89 3.33
C VAL A 44 -9.84 -9.22 2.54
N TYR A 45 -10.09 -8.55 1.41
CA TYR A 45 -11.21 -8.86 0.54
C TYR A 45 -11.09 -10.27 -0.04
N LEU A 46 -9.90 -10.70 -0.50
CA LEU A 46 -9.69 -12.07 -0.97
C LEU A 46 -9.97 -13.13 0.11
N ASP A 47 -9.58 -12.84 1.35
CA ASP A 47 -9.75 -13.75 2.49
C ASP A 47 -11.20 -13.87 2.98
N THR A 48 -12.00 -12.80 2.84
CA THR A 48 -13.28 -12.65 3.55
C THR A 48 -14.47 -12.34 2.66
N GLY A 49 -14.23 -11.89 1.43
CA GLY A 49 -15.25 -11.37 0.51
C GLY A 49 -15.83 -10.01 0.92
N LEU A 50 -15.27 -9.34 1.94
CA LEU A 50 -15.80 -8.11 2.52
C LEU A 50 -14.80 -6.96 2.44
N LEU A 51 -15.30 -5.76 2.17
CA LEU A 51 -14.59 -4.52 2.43
C LEU A 51 -14.85 -4.09 3.87
N MET A 52 -13.79 -3.73 4.58
CA MET A 52 -13.87 -3.35 5.98
C MET A 52 -13.35 -1.94 6.23
N PRO A 53 -13.81 -1.27 7.29
CA PRO A 53 -13.18 -0.05 7.78
C PRO A 53 -11.71 -0.28 8.15
N ALA A 54 -10.89 0.78 8.05
CA ALA A 54 -9.45 0.70 8.27
C ALA A 54 -9.04 0.07 9.63
N GLY A 55 -9.79 0.36 10.71
CA GLY A 55 -9.50 -0.20 12.03
C GLY A 55 -9.68 -1.72 12.11
N GLU A 56 -10.72 -2.26 11.49
CA GLU A 56 -10.99 -3.72 11.45
C GLU A 56 -10.00 -4.42 10.52
N LEU A 57 -9.69 -3.77 9.39
CA LEU A 57 -8.69 -4.22 8.43
C LEU A 57 -7.32 -4.43 9.08
N ILE A 58 -6.86 -3.50 9.93
CA ILE A 58 -5.56 -3.63 10.61
C ILE A 58 -5.50 -4.86 11.52
N GLY A 59 -6.59 -5.19 12.22
CA GLY A 59 -6.66 -6.38 13.06
C GLY A 59 -6.49 -7.67 12.25
N ILE A 60 -7.10 -7.74 11.08
CA ILE A 60 -7.00 -8.90 10.19
C ILE A 60 -5.62 -8.97 9.56
N LEU A 61 -5.08 -7.86 9.06
CA LEU A 61 -3.74 -7.81 8.48
C LEU A 61 -2.70 -8.29 9.48
N ARG A 62 -2.78 -7.85 10.74
CA ARG A 62 -1.87 -8.31 11.79
C ARG A 62 -1.86 -9.84 11.95
N SER A 63 -3.02 -10.49 11.79
CA SER A 63 -3.15 -11.93 11.98
C SER A 63 -2.89 -12.77 10.73
N ARG A 64 -3.26 -12.28 9.55
CA ARG A 64 -3.29 -13.06 8.30
C ARG A 64 -2.27 -12.61 7.26
N HIS A 65 -1.88 -11.34 7.29
CA HIS A 65 -0.95 -10.71 6.35
C HIS A 65 0.12 -9.91 7.11
N PRO A 66 0.91 -10.56 7.99
CA PRO A 66 1.81 -9.88 8.91
C PRO A 66 2.88 -9.05 8.20
N ASP A 67 3.27 -9.41 6.98
CA ASP A 67 4.24 -8.66 6.19
C ASP A 67 3.68 -7.29 5.77
N VAL A 68 2.42 -7.25 5.33
CA VAL A 68 1.73 -6.00 4.96
C VAL A 68 1.51 -5.14 6.20
N TYR A 69 1.04 -5.75 7.29
CA TYR A 69 0.89 -5.07 8.58
C TYR A 69 2.23 -4.48 9.07
N GLY A 70 3.32 -5.24 8.95
CA GLY A 70 4.66 -4.82 9.35
C GLY A 70 5.16 -3.63 8.56
N LEU A 71 4.91 -3.58 7.25
CA LEU A 71 5.22 -2.42 6.42
C LEU A 71 4.39 -1.20 6.81
N ILE A 72 3.06 -1.35 6.93
CA ILE A 72 2.19 -0.23 7.36
C ILE A 72 2.70 0.32 8.70
N SER A 73 2.92 -0.55 9.69
CA SER A 73 3.36 -0.14 11.03
C SER A 73 4.73 0.55 11.05
N ARG A 74 5.62 0.21 10.10
CA ARG A 74 6.96 0.79 10.02
C ARG A 74 6.94 2.23 9.49
N TYR A 75 6.07 2.51 8.53
CA TYR A 75 6.02 3.80 7.85
C TYR A 75 4.89 4.70 8.34
N GLU A 76 3.91 4.17 9.07
CA GLU A 76 2.85 4.95 9.68
C GLU A 76 3.41 5.97 10.67
N GLY A 77 2.87 7.20 10.65
CA GLY A 77 3.26 8.27 11.57
C GLY A 77 4.54 9.02 11.18
N LEU A 78 5.14 8.73 10.02
CA LEU A 78 6.22 9.55 9.47
C LEU A 78 5.69 10.94 9.09
N THR A 79 6.16 11.97 9.78
CA THR A 79 5.73 13.36 9.56
C THR A 79 6.61 14.13 8.59
N THR A 80 7.85 13.69 8.39
CA THR A 80 8.86 14.33 7.53
C THR A 80 9.65 13.27 6.76
N PRO A 81 9.06 12.68 5.70
CA PRO A 81 9.70 11.65 4.91
C PRO A 81 10.83 12.25 4.05
N ASP A 82 12.02 11.66 4.11
CA ASP A 82 13.14 11.98 3.22
C ASP A 82 13.17 11.08 1.97
N GLU A 83 14.02 11.44 1.00
CA GLU A 83 14.14 10.70 -0.27
C GLU A 83 14.59 9.24 -0.07
N GLU A 84 15.43 8.97 0.92
CA GLU A 84 15.93 7.62 1.22
C GLU A 84 14.81 6.72 1.78
N THR A 85 14.07 7.24 2.75
CA THR A 85 12.92 6.57 3.36
C THR A 85 11.84 6.31 2.32
N LEU A 86 11.55 7.29 1.47
CA LEU A 86 10.60 7.16 0.37
C LEU A 86 11.05 6.17 -0.70
N GLY A 87 12.34 6.18 -1.05
CA GLY A 87 12.92 5.20 -1.95
C GLY A 87 12.73 3.77 -1.43
N SER A 88 13.00 3.57 -0.14
CA SER A 88 12.81 2.29 0.55
C SER A 88 11.35 1.86 0.58
N LEU A 89 10.45 2.75 1.01
CA LEU A 89 9.00 2.52 1.04
C LEU A 89 8.47 2.10 -0.34
N ARG A 90 8.84 2.86 -1.38
CA ARG A 90 8.45 2.59 -2.76
C ARG A 90 8.90 1.21 -3.23
N ILE A 91 10.13 0.83 -2.94
CA ILE A 91 10.66 -0.50 -3.30
C ILE A 91 9.88 -1.59 -2.59
N GLU A 92 9.60 -1.43 -1.31
CA GLU A 92 8.83 -2.41 -0.53
C GLU A 92 7.38 -2.54 -1.02
N VAL A 93 6.71 -1.43 -1.36
CA VAL A 93 5.37 -1.42 -1.98
C VAL A 93 5.38 -2.17 -3.32
N LYS A 94 6.38 -1.91 -4.18
CA LYS A 94 6.47 -2.57 -5.49
C LYS A 94 6.75 -4.06 -5.36
N LYS A 95 7.66 -4.46 -4.46
CA LYS A 95 7.90 -5.87 -4.14
C LYS A 95 6.64 -6.57 -3.64
N LEU A 96 5.88 -5.90 -2.78
CA LEU A 96 4.62 -6.45 -2.29
C LEU A 96 3.61 -6.62 -3.43
N LEU A 97 3.46 -5.62 -4.29
CA LEU A 97 2.60 -5.70 -5.48
C LEU A 97 3.00 -6.86 -6.40
N ASP A 98 4.30 -7.01 -6.69
CA ASP A 98 4.81 -8.08 -7.56
C ASP A 98 4.60 -9.49 -6.97
N SER A 99 4.43 -9.58 -5.64
CA SER A 99 4.16 -10.84 -4.95
C SER A 99 2.67 -11.21 -4.89
N LEU A 100 1.78 -10.29 -5.26
CA LEU A 100 0.34 -10.58 -5.26
C LEU A 100 0.01 -11.58 -6.37
N PRO A 101 -0.92 -12.51 -6.12
CA PRO A 101 -1.36 -13.46 -7.14
C PRO A 101 -1.89 -12.71 -8.36
N ASP A 102 -1.43 -13.14 -9.54
CA ASP A 102 -1.76 -12.52 -10.83
C ASP A 102 -3.26 -12.64 -11.11
N THR A 103 -4.02 -11.60 -10.76
CA THR A 103 -5.44 -11.49 -11.11
C THR A 103 -5.58 -11.06 -12.56
N GLY A 104 -5.19 -11.95 -13.49
CA GLY A 104 -5.50 -11.89 -14.91
C GLY A 104 -4.96 -10.69 -15.67
N ARG A 105 -3.77 -10.84 -16.26
CA ARG A 105 -3.40 -10.16 -17.51
C ARG A 105 -4.20 -10.68 -18.70
#